data_AF-A0A562BWC5-F1
#
_entry.id   AF-A0A562BWC5-F1
#
_cell.length_a   1.000
_cell.length_b   1.000
_cell.length_c   1.000
_cell.angle_alpha   90.00
_cell.angle_beta   90.00
_cell.angle_gamma   90.00
#
_symmetry.space_group_name_H-M   'P 1'
#
loop_
_entity.id
_entity.type
_entity.pdbx_description
1 polymer ?
#
loop_
_entity_poly.entity_id
_entity_poly.type
_entity_poly.pdbx_seq_one_letter_code
_entity_poly.pdbx_strand_id
1 'polypeptide(L)'
;MEQQPGAGRSRGARAPGGPAMAAMIAAALATTGCQGMAKTPGREPAEDAVRIDNTVADWPLKFVQHSFGAFCYSTYGCRVVYNGFDHTNDPDDELQRSSASLGDRYPDNLYGSYLGVSNFPPPARVSWRSSDGMSHEAEVDIGEIFRDRLILHNVAREDVRQGVSILDPAILLEVNDRTINVYMRARVPTRTAREQGLPTGNFREDLVLAWTRTY
;
A
#
# COMPACT_ATOMS: atom_id res chain seq x y z
N MET A 1 4.27 31.37 57.84
CA MET A 1 4.91 30.05 58.08
C MET A 1 5.44 29.57 56.74
N GLU A 2 6.66 30.02 56.43
CA GLU A 2 7.91 29.21 56.38
C GLU A 2 8.02 28.51 55.01
N GLN A 3 8.67 29.09 53.99
CA GLN A 3 10.11 29.37 53.75
C GLN A 3 11.03 28.12 53.69
N GLN A 4 11.07 27.48 52.51
CA GLN A 4 12.19 27.34 51.53
C GLN A 4 13.66 27.08 52.00
N PRO A 5 14.63 26.88 51.08
CA PRO A 5 15.22 25.63 50.57
C PRO A 5 16.71 25.42 50.98
N GLY A 6 17.33 24.32 50.54
CA GLY A 6 18.77 24.09 50.68
C GLY A 6 19.49 23.88 49.36
N ALA A 7 20.04 24.96 48.78
CA ALA A 7 21.17 24.91 47.85
C ALA A 7 22.43 25.35 48.61
N GLY A 8 23.51 24.57 48.55
CA GLY A 8 24.77 24.87 49.23
C GLY A 8 25.95 24.74 48.29
N ARG A 9 26.63 25.85 48.04
CA ARG A 9 27.88 25.99 47.27
C ARG A 9 28.93 26.61 48.20
N SER A 10 30.15 26.07 48.27
CA SER A 10 31.37 26.78 48.71
C SER A 10 32.58 26.03 48.13
N ARG A 11 33.47 26.59 47.29
CA ARG A 11 34.53 27.62 47.43
C ARG A 11 35.62 27.27 48.46
N GLY A 12 36.84 27.04 47.95
CA GLY A 12 38.12 27.10 48.68
C GLY A 12 39.30 27.02 47.67
N ALA A 13 40.33 27.85 47.84
CA ALA A 13 41.32 28.22 46.84
C ALA A 13 42.79 27.95 47.27
N ARG A 14 43.69 27.81 46.27
CA ARG A 14 45.18 28.06 46.19
C ARG A 14 46.12 27.38 47.23
N ALA A 15 47.06 26.49 46.85
CA ALA A 15 48.41 26.65 46.20
C ALA A 15 49.53 26.26 47.22
N PRO A 16 50.85 26.11 46.92
CA PRO A 16 51.64 25.81 45.70
C PRO A 16 52.71 24.67 45.91
N GLY A 17 53.50 24.32 44.87
CA GLY A 17 54.79 23.61 45.05
C GLY A 17 55.28 22.81 43.83
N GLY A 18 56.26 23.31 43.08
CA GLY A 18 57.01 22.55 42.06
C GLY A 18 58.30 21.94 42.64
N PRO A 19 59.35 21.64 41.85
CA PRO A 19 59.41 21.17 40.45
C PRO A 19 60.17 19.81 40.35
N ALA A 20 60.08 19.11 39.22
CA ALA A 20 61.11 18.17 38.80
C ALA A 20 61.29 18.21 37.28
N MET A 21 62.55 18.36 36.90
CA MET A 21 63.09 18.72 35.60
C MET A 21 63.35 17.47 34.74
N ALA A 22 63.62 17.73 33.45
CA ALA A 22 64.26 16.89 32.41
C ALA A 22 63.29 16.14 31.47
N ALA A 23 62.98 16.64 30.26
CA ALA A 23 63.79 16.92 29.06
C ALA A 23 63.95 15.72 28.13
N MET A 24 63.52 15.89 26.87
CA MET A 24 64.19 15.60 25.57
C MET A 24 63.13 15.75 24.45
N ILE A 25 63.16 16.82 23.64
CA ILE A 25 63.77 16.92 22.29
C ILE A 25 63.13 15.93 21.28
N ALA A 26 62.68 16.25 20.07
CA ALA A 26 62.46 17.47 19.31
C ALA A 26 61.78 17.08 17.96
N ALA A 27 61.40 18.11 17.21
CA ALA A 27 61.29 18.18 15.74
C ALA A 27 60.02 17.65 15.06
N ALA A 28 59.27 18.60 14.53
CA ALA A 28 58.16 18.46 13.61
C ALA A 28 58.61 18.06 12.20
N LEU A 29 57.78 17.28 11.50
CA LEU A 29 57.67 17.31 10.04
C LEU A 29 56.20 17.38 9.66
N ALA A 30 55.84 18.52 9.07
CA ALA A 30 54.55 18.70 8.42
C ALA A 30 54.51 17.84 7.16
N THR A 31 53.59 16.89 7.10
CA THR A 31 53.19 16.24 5.85
C THR A 31 51.81 16.77 5.47
N THR A 32 51.79 17.73 4.55
CA THR A 32 50.64 18.00 3.68
C THR A 32 50.30 16.72 2.93
N GLY A 33 49.28 16.00 3.41
CA GLY A 33 48.66 14.90 2.70
C GLY A 33 47.60 15.43 1.74
N CYS A 34 47.79 15.19 0.44
CA CYS A 34 46.78 15.41 -0.58
C CYS A 34 45.47 14.71 -0.17
N GLN A 35 44.39 15.47 0.00
CA GLN A 35 43.04 14.93 0.08
C GLN A 35 42.70 14.37 -1.30
N GLY A 36 43.01 13.09 -1.52
CA GLY A 36 42.45 12.33 -2.63
C GLY A 36 40.94 12.34 -2.48
N MET A 37 40.23 12.76 -3.53
CA MET A 37 38.79 12.59 -3.61
C MET A 37 38.46 11.13 -3.35
N ALA A 38 37.86 10.84 -2.19
CA ALA A 38 37.19 9.57 -1.99
C ALA A 38 36.14 9.47 -3.09
N LYS A 39 36.38 8.60 -4.08
CA LYS A 39 35.32 8.16 -4.97
C LYS A 39 34.30 7.49 -4.07
N THR A 40 33.18 8.15 -3.83
CA THR A 40 31.96 7.50 -3.38
C THR A 40 31.83 6.25 -4.26
N PRO A 41 31.81 5.02 -3.70
CA PRO A 41 31.50 3.86 -4.51
C PRO A 41 30.15 4.17 -5.13
N GLY A 42 30.13 4.26 -6.47
CA GLY A 42 28.90 4.38 -7.21
C GLY A 42 28.03 3.22 -6.73
N ARG A 43 26.95 3.55 -6.03
CA ARG A 43 25.91 2.58 -5.75
C ARG A 43 25.39 2.19 -7.12
N GLU A 44 25.89 1.07 -7.63
CA GLU A 44 25.26 0.40 -8.76
C GLU A 44 23.78 0.27 -8.38
N PRO A 45 22.84 0.68 -9.26
CA PRO A 45 21.44 0.39 -9.00
C PRO A 45 21.36 -1.11 -8.76
N ALA A 46 20.84 -1.52 -7.61
CA ALA A 46 20.63 -2.94 -7.36
C ALA A 46 19.83 -3.49 -8.56
N GLU A 47 20.42 -4.40 -9.33
CA GLU A 47 19.81 -4.94 -10.55
C GLU A 47 18.48 -5.67 -10.25
N ASP A 48 18.19 -5.91 -8.96
CA ASP A 48 16.95 -6.50 -8.44
C ASP A 48 16.09 -5.55 -7.59
N ALA A 49 16.23 -4.22 -7.73
CA ALA A 49 15.25 -3.33 -7.13
C ALA A 49 13.87 -3.60 -7.76
N VAL A 50 12.97 -4.24 -7.00
CA VAL A 50 11.59 -4.51 -7.44
C VAL A 50 10.98 -3.20 -7.89
N ARG A 51 10.80 -3.08 -9.20
CA ARG A 51 10.20 -1.91 -9.79
C ARG A 51 8.72 -1.91 -9.40
N ILE A 52 8.31 -0.87 -8.70
CA ILE A 52 6.94 -0.73 -8.17
C ILE A 52 5.98 -0.32 -9.28
N ASP A 53 6.49 0.36 -10.31
CA ASP A 53 5.69 0.74 -11.46
C ASP A 53 5.72 -0.33 -12.56
N ASN A 54 4.64 -0.45 -13.32
CA ASN A 54 4.54 -1.33 -14.49
C ASN A 54 4.34 -0.48 -15.74
N THR A 55 4.78 -0.90 -16.93
CA THR A 55 4.53 -0.20 -18.21
C THR A 55 4.10 -1.20 -19.27
N VAL A 56 3.64 -0.73 -20.43
CA VAL A 56 3.33 -1.61 -21.58
C VAL A 56 4.53 -2.45 -22.07
N ALA A 57 5.77 -2.08 -21.70
CA ALA A 57 6.96 -2.88 -22.01
C ALA A 57 6.98 -4.22 -21.24
N ASP A 58 6.33 -4.28 -20.07
CA ASP A 58 6.37 -5.42 -19.16
C ASP A 58 5.22 -6.41 -19.37
N TRP A 59 4.60 -6.37 -20.55
CA TRP A 59 3.42 -7.15 -20.87
C TRP A 59 3.62 -8.68 -20.64
N PRO A 60 2.66 -9.40 -20.05
CA PRO A 60 1.36 -8.92 -19.55
C PRO A 60 1.52 -8.02 -18.32
N LEU A 61 0.62 -7.04 -18.17
CA LEU A 61 0.68 -6.11 -17.04
C LEU A 61 0.54 -6.86 -15.70
N LYS A 62 1.42 -6.54 -14.75
CA LYS A 62 1.49 -7.14 -13.43
C LYS A 62 1.51 -6.09 -12.33
N PHE A 63 1.10 -6.47 -11.12
CA PHE A 63 1.16 -5.60 -9.95
C PHE A 63 1.96 -6.23 -8.82
N VAL A 64 2.59 -5.40 -7.99
CA VAL A 64 3.29 -5.82 -6.77
C VAL A 64 2.65 -5.25 -5.51
N GLN A 65 1.74 -4.30 -5.68
CA GLN A 65 0.91 -3.71 -4.65
C GLN A 65 -0.48 -3.40 -5.21
N HIS A 66 -1.46 -3.26 -4.33
CA HIS A 66 -2.84 -2.94 -4.69
C HIS A 66 -3.50 -2.05 -3.65
N SER A 67 -4.61 -1.42 -4.06
CA SER A 67 -5.59 -0.90 -3.11
C SER A 67 -6.67 -1.95 -2.82
N PHE A 68 -7.34 -1.82 -1.68
CA PHE A 68 -8.39 -2.73 -1.25
C PHE A 68 -9.66 -1.96 -0.85
N GLY A 69 -10.81 -2.55 -1.13
CA GLY A 69 -12.11 -2.08 -0.66
C GLY A 69 -13.03 -3.26 -0.38
N ALA A 70 -13.87 -3.14 0.63
CA ALA A 70 -14.87 -4.15 0.99
C ALA A 70 -16.27 -3.54 1.04
N PHE A 71 -17.25 -4.29 0.55
CA PHE A 71 -18.63 -3.82 0.42
C PHE A 71 -19.59 -4.93 0.80
N CYS A 72 -20.64 -4.59 1.55
CA CYS A 72 -21.64 -5.54 2.00
C CYS A 72 -23.04 -5.09 1.57
N TYR A 73 -23.80 -6.01 0.99
CA TYR A 73 -25.17 -5.79 0.53
C TYR A 73 -26.06 -6.94 0.93
N SER A 74 -27.30 -6.63 1.31
CA SER A 74 -28.29 -7.65 1.67
C SER A 74 -27.80 -8.59 2.79
N THR A 75 -27.02 -8.08 3.73
CA THR A 75 -26.44 -8.83 4.85
C THR A 75 -26.70 -8.14 6.20
N TYR A 76 -26.53 -8.86 7.30
CA TYR A 76 -26.40 -8.30 8.64
C TYR A 76 -24.99 -8.57 9.17
N GLY A 77 -24.46 -7.68 10.01
CA GLY A 77 -23.24 -7.95 10.77
C GLY A 77 -22.01 -8.24 9.92
N CYS A 78 -21.96 -7.70 8.70
CA CYS A 78 -20.91 -8.03 7.74
C CYS A 78 -19.57 -7.42 8.17
N ARG A 79 -18.60 -8.29 8.44
CA ARG A 79 -17.24 -7.93 8.82
C ARG A 79 -16.23 -8.54 7.85
N VAL A 80 -15.45 -7.69 7.21
CA VAL A 80 -14.34 -8.07 6.33
C VAL A 80 -13.03 -7.60 6.95
N VAL A 81 -12.17 -8.54 7.31
CA VAL A 81 -10.84 -8.26 7.86
C VAL A 81 -9.78 -8.63 6.83
N TYR A 82 -8.96 -7.67 6.42
CA TYR A 82 -7.87 -7.90 5.48
C TYR A 82 -6.65 -7.07 5.83
N ASN A 83 -5.47 -7.69 5.72
CA ASN A 83 -4.20 -7.11 6.16
C ASN A 83 -4.19 -6.61 7.63
N GLY A 84 -4.99 -7.27 8.50
CA GLY A 84 -5.12 -6.91 9.91
C GLY A 84 -6.07 -5.75 10.21
N PHE A 85 -6.75 -5.19 9.21
CA PHE A 85 -7.70 -4.08 9.38
C PHE A 85 -9.13 -4.54 9.11
N ASP A 86 -10.07 -4.01 9.89
CA ASP A 86 -11.50 -4.11 9.62
C ASP A 86 -11.87 -3.11 8.51
N HIS A 87 -12.44 -3.60 7.40
CA HIS A 87 -12.85 -2.78 6.24
C HIS A 87 -14.35 -2.51 6.20
N THR A 88 -15.12 -3.27 6.97
CA THR A 88 -16.56 -3.08 7.16
C THR A 88 -16.87 -3.20 8.65
N ASN A 89 -17.95 -2.55 9.08
CA ASN A 89 -18.41 -2.58 10.47
C ASN A 89 -19.92 -2.40 10.50
N ASP A 90 -20.62 -3.33 9.87
CA ASP A 90 -22.07 -3.25 9.71
C ASP A 90 -22.77 -3.74 10.98
N PRO A 91 -23.89 -3.11 11.38
CA PRO A 91 -24.68 -3.55 12.53
C PRO A 91 -25.29 -4.96 12.33
N ASP A 92 -25.43 -5.70 13.42
CA ASP A 92 -25.96 -7.08 13.45
C ASP A 92 -27.50 -7.16 13.33
N ASP A 93 -28.19 -6.07 13.62
CA ASP A 93 -29.65 -5.97 13.73
C ASP A 93 -30.31 -5.20 12.58
N GLU A 94 -29.52 -4.54 11.72
CA GLU A 94 -30.03 -3.85 10.54
C GLU A 94 -29.56 -4.51 9.24
N LEU A 95 -30.53 -4.83 8.38
CA LEU A 95 -30.24 -5.38 7.05
C LEU A 95 -29.60 -4.30 6.18
N GLN A 96 -28.38 -4.56 5.74
CA GLN A 96 -27.71 -3.70 4.77
C GLN A 96 -28.49 -3.65 3.48
N ARG A 97 -28.51 -2.47 2.86
CA ARG A 97 -29.20 -2.22 1.59
C ARG A 97 -28.81 -3.25 0.53
N SER A 98 -29.72 -3.56 -0.39
CA SER A 98 -29.35 -4.39 -1.55
C SER A 98 -28.51 -3.61 -2.55
N SER A 99 -27.61 -4.28 -3.28
CA SER A 99 -26.87 -3.64 -4.38
C SER A 99 -27.83 -3.14 -5.46
N ALA A 100 -28.91 -3.87 -5.74
CA ALA A 100 -29.97 -3.48 -6.68
C ALA A 100 -30.60 -2.11 -6.34
N SER A 101 -30.70 -1.75 -5.05
CA SER A 101 -31.23 -0.45 -4.62
C SER A 101 -30.36 0.74 -5.04
N LEU A 102 -29.13 0.52 -5.52
CA LEU A 102 -28.23 1.58 -5.98
C LEU A 102 -28.53 2.03 -7.42
N GLY A 103 -29.27 1.23 -8.19
CA GLY A 103 -29.57 1.50 -9.60
C GLY A 103 -28.28 1.69 -10.41
N ASP A 104 -28.27 2.72 -11.26
CA ASP A 104 -27.17 3.04 -12.17
C ASP A 104 -25.83 3.36 -11.48
N ARG A 105 -25.82 3.56 -10.15
CA ARG A 105 -24.57 3.72 -9.40
C ARG A 105 -23.82 2.41 -9.18
N TYR A 106 -24.49 1.27 -9.31
CA TYR A 106 -23.86 -0.04 -9.17
C TYR A 106 -23.48 -0.61 -10.54
N PRO A 107 -22.26 -1.18 -10.71
CA PRO A 107 -21.24 -1.43 -9.68
C PRO A 107 -20.17 -0.32 -9.56
N ASP A 108 -20.40 0.86 -10.11
CA ASP A 108 -19.40 1.94 -10.13
C ASP A 108 -19.13 2.60 -8.77
N ASN A 109 -19.98 2.34 -7.79
CA ASN A 109 -19.76 2.76 -6.42
C ASN A 109 -18.70 1.92 -5.67
N LEU A 110 -18.17 0.85 -6.26
CA LEU A 110 -17.11 0.04 -5.68
C LEU A 110 -15.73 0.65 -5.99
N TYR A 111 -14.96 0.98 -4.95
CA TYR A 111 -13.63 1.60 -5.04
C TYR A 111 -12.69 1.12 -3.93
N GLY A 112 -11.37 1.17 -4.18
CA GLY A 112 -10.34 0.82 -3.20
C GLY A 112 -9.90 2.05 -2.40
N SER A 113 -10.21 2.09 -1.11
CA SER A 113 -9.83 3.20 -0.21
C SER A 113 -8.59 2.90 0.63
N TYR A 114 -8.27 1.62 0.85
CA TYR A 114 -7.08 1.21 1.58
C TYR A 114 -5.92 1.00 0.61
N LEU A 115 -4.91 1.87 0.65
CA LEU A 115 -3.90 1.99 -0.40
C LEU A 115 -2.59 1.27 -0.06
N GLY A 116 -1.82 0.88 -1.09
CA GLY A 116 -0.42 0.45 -0.93
C GLY A 116 -0.24 -0.89 -0.23
N VAL A 117 -1.21 -1.80 -0.34
CA VAL A 117 -1.07 -3.16 0.18
C VAL A 117 -0.02 -3.89 -0.63
N SER A 118 1.11 -4.23 -0.01
CA SER A 118 2.22 -4.90 -0.69
C SER A 118 2.01 -6.42 -0.80
N ASN A 119 2.32 -7.00 -1.96
CA ASN A 119 2.12 -8.42 -2.27
C ASN A 119 0.71 -8.90 -1.88
N PHE A 120 0.62 -10.03 -1.18
CA PHE A 120 -0.63 -10.58 -0.66
C PHE A 120 -0.44 -10.91 0.82
N PRO A 121 -1.06 -10.12 1.72
CA PRO A 121 -1.26 -10.51 3.11
C PRO A 121 -2.03 -11.84 3.23
N PRO A 122 -2.13 -12.41 4.44
CA PRO A 122 -2.99 -13.57 4.70
C PRO A 122 -4.43 -13.36 4.19
N PRO A 123 -5.18 -14.45 3.93
CA PRO A 123 -6.54 -14.40 3.41
C PRO A 123 -7.44 -13.39 4.14
N ALA A 124 -8.32 -12.74 3.38
CA ALA A 124 -9.36 -11.91 3.97
C ALA A 124 -10.34 -12.81 4.73
N ARG A 125 -10.60 -12.49 5.99
CA ARG A 125 -11.60 -13.20 6.80
C ARG A 125 -12.92 -12.45 6.71
N VAL A 126 -13.98 -13.18 6.40
CA VAL A 126 -15.31 -12.63 6.18
C VAL A 126 -16.30 -13.36 7.08
N SER A 127 -17.08 -12.61 7.84
CA SER A 127 -18.20 -13.13 8.62
C SER A 127 -19.44 -12.27 8.38
N TRP A 128 -20.60 -12.88 8.19
CA TRP A 128 -21.84 -12.16 7.95
C TRP A 128 -23.06 -13.05 8.20
N ARG A 129 -24.25 -12.45 8.23
CA ARG A 129 -25.51 -13.17 8.07
C ARG A 129 -26.17 -12.79 6.75
N SER A 130 -26.65 -13.78 6.00
CA SER A 130 -27.44 -13.53 4.79
C SER A 130 -28.79 -12.89 5.12
N SER A 131 -29.50 -12.41 4.10
CA SER A 131 -30.79 -11.72 4.24
C SER A 131 -31.87 -12.56 4.94
N ASP A 132 -31.77 -13.89 4.87
CA ASP A 132 -32.62 -14.85 5.59
C ASP A 132 -32.17 -15.09 7.05
N GLY A 133 -31.08 -14.47 7.48
CA GLY A 133 -30.54 -14.53 8.82
C GLY A 133 -29.52 -15.65 9.08
N MET A 134 -29.22 -16.52 8.10
CA MET A 134 -28.23 -17.60 8.25
C MET A 134 -26.81 -17.04 8.39
N SER A 135 -26.06 -17.54 9.36
CA SER A 135 -24.67 -17.13 9.60
C SER A 135 -23.69 -17.84 8.67
N HIS A 136 -22.70 -17.09 8.19
CA HIS A 136 -21.64 -17.55 7.29
C HIS A 136 -20.28 -17.04 7.76
N GLU A 137 -19.26 -17.84 7.50
CA GLU A 137 -17.85 -17.47 7.64
C GLU A 137 -17.08 -18.01 6.43
N ALA A 138 -16.13 -17.22 5.93
CA ALA A 138 -15.28 -17.61 4.82
C ALA A 138 -13.88 -16.96 4.91
N GLU A 139 -12.89 -17.66 4.35
CA GLU A 139 -11.59 -17.09 4.05
C GLU A 139 -11.45 -16.94 2.53
N VAL A 140 -11.05 -15.74 2.10
CA VAL A 140 -10.85 -15.41 0.68
C VAL A 140 -9.37 -15.13 0.47
N ASP A 141 -8.67 -16.09 -0.14
CA ASP A 141 -7.25 -15.96 -0.45
C ASP A 141 -7.04 -15.13 -1.72
N ILE A 142 -6.81 -13.83 -1.53
CA ILE A 142 -6.50 -12.89 -2.61
C ILE A 142 -5.19 -13.27 -3.32
N GLY A 143 -4.23 -13.84 -2.61
CA GLY A 143 -2.97 -14.30 -3.18
C GLY A 143 -3.16 -15.48 -4.12
N GLU A 144 -4.06 -16.41 -3.80
CA GLU A 144 -4.40 -17.52 -4.70
C GLU A 144 -5.19 -17.03 -5.92
N ILE A 145 -6.19 -16.15 -5.73
CA ILE A 145 -6.98 -15.59 -6.84
C ILE A 145 -6.07 -14.87 -7.86
N PHE A 146 -5.07 -14.13 -7.38
CA PHE A 146 -4.13 -13.37 -8.19
C PHE A 146 -2.71 -13.93 -8.13
N ARG A 147 -2.55 -15.26 -8.08
CA ARG A 147 -1.23 -15.92 -7.94
C ARG A 147 -0.18 -15.46 -8.96
N ASP A 148 -0.63 -15.17 -10.18
CA ASP A 148 0.20 -14.76 -11.30
C ASP A 148 0.42 -13.23 -11.36
N ARG A 149 -0.19 -12.50 -10.41
CA ARG A 149 -0.14 -11.04 -10.23
C ARG A 149 -0.57 -10.25 -11.46
N LEU A 150 -1.44 -10.82 -12.29
CA LEU A 150 -1.91 -10.18 -13.51
C LEU A 150 -2.88 -9.04 -13.18
N ILE A 151 -2.66 -7.87 -13.79
CA ILE A 151 -3.66 -6.81 -13.81
C ILE A 151 -4.74 -7.23 -14.82
N LEU A 152 -5.96 -7.46 -14.34
CA LEU A 152 -7.11 -7.82 -15.17
C LEU A 152 -7.69 -6.56 -15.83
N HIS A 153 -7.78 -6.56 -17.16
CA HIS A 153 -8.36 -5.47 -17.95
C HIS A 153 -8.74 -5.94 -19.36
N ASN A 154 -9.55 -5.16 -20.07
CA ASN A 154 -9.98 -5.45 -21.45
C ASN A 154 -9.27 -4.62 -22.53
N VAL A 155 -8.27 -3.82 -22.16
CA VAL A 155 -7.49 -2.99 -23.10
C VAL A 155 -6.52 -3.85 -23.92
N ALA A 156 -6.55 -3.74 -25.24
CA ALA A 156 -5.58 -4.38 -26.11
C ALA A 156 -4.18 -3.78 -25.92
N ARG A 157 -3.11 -4.57 -26.05
CA ARG A 157 -1.73 -4.13 -25.79
C ARG A 157 -1.36 -2.91 -26.62
N GLU A 158 -1.74 -2.92 -27.90
CA GLU A 158 -1.52 -1.87 -28.87
C GLU A 158 -2.25 -0.56 -28.51
N ASP A 159 -3.31 -0.62 -27.71
CA ASP A 159 -4.05 0.57 -27.28
C ASP A 159 -3.51 1.17 -25.98
N VAL A 160 -2.65 0.44 -25.25
CA VAL A 160 -2.01 0.97 -24.05
C VAL A 160 -0.99 2.04 -24.43
N ARG A 161 -1.02 3.16 -23.72
CA ARG A 161 -0.10 4.27 -23.93
C ARG A 161 1.33 3.85 -23.56
N GLN A 162 2.29 4.17 -24.43
CA GLN A 162 3.71 3.91 -24.18
C GLN A 162 4.34 4.98 -23.29
N GLY A 163 5.40 4.60 -22.57
CA GLY A 163 6.20 5.52 -21.75
C GLY A 163 5.48 6.08 -20.52
N VAL A 164 4.38 5.46 -20.09
CA VAL A 164 3.67 5.83 -18.87
C VAL A 164 3.54 4.63 -17.94
N SER A 165 3.63 4.89 -16.64
CA SER A 165 3.41 3.90 -15.60
C SER A 165 1.92 3.53 -15.50
N ILE A 166 1.66 2.26 -15.26
CA ILE A 166 0.38 1.69 -14.87
C ILE A 166 0.25 1.84 -13.36
N LEU A 167 -0.87 2.40 -12.91
CA LEU A 167 -1.15 2.57 -11.49
C LEU A 167 -1.55 1.23 -10.86
N ASP A 168 -1.45 1.18 -9.54
CA ASP A 168 -1.87 0.01 -8.77
C ASP A 168 -3.36 -0.28 -9.01
N PRO A 169 -3.74 -1.56 -9.22
CA PRO A 169 -5.14 -1.92 -9.29
C PRO A 169 -5.81 -1.81 -7.91
N ALA A 170 -7.14 -1.71 -7.92
CA ALA A 170 -7.98 -1.94 -6.76
C ALA A 170 -8.54 -3.35 -6.78
N ILE A 171 -8.40 -4.08 -5.68
CA ILE A 171 -9.06 -5.36 -5.42
C ILE A 171 -10.27 -5.09 -4.53
N LEU A 172 -11.45 -5.45 -5.00
CA LEU A 172 -12.72 -5.13 -4.34
C LEU A 172 -13.40 -6.43 -3.93
N LEU A 173 -13.61 -6.63 -2.63
CA LEU A 173 -14.34 -7.77 -2.08
C LEU A 173 -15.78 -7.34 -1.76
N GLU A 174 -16.74 -7.92 -2.46
CA GLU A 174 -18.16 -7.70 -2.22
C GLU A 174 -18.76 -8.94 -1.55
N VAL A 175 -19.49 -8.75 -0.46
CA VAL A 175 -20.40 -9.73 0.11
C VAL A 175 -21.83 -9.31 -0.23
N ASN A 176 -22.52 -10.10 -1.04
CA ASN A 176 -23.87 -9.81 -1.51
C ASN A 176 -24.80 -10.99 -1.21
N ASP A 177 -25.58 -10.86 -0.14
CA ASP A 177 -26.39 -11.94 0.45
C ASP A 177 -25.54 -13.19 0.74
N ARG A 178 -25.64 -14.25 -0.07
CA ARG A 178 -24.87 -15.49 0.07
C ARG A 178 -23.67 -15.60 -0.87
N THR A 179 -23.42 -14.57 -1.69
CA THR A 179 -22.35 -14.61 -2.67
C THR A 179 -21.23 -13.66 -2.28
N ILE A 180 -19.99 -14.15 -2.30
CA ILE A 180 -18.81 -13.28 -2.27
C ILE A 180 -18.29 -13.15 -3.70
N ASN A 181 -18.07 -11.91 -4.14
CA ASN A 181 -17.42 -11.57 -5.38
C ASN A 181 -16.10 -10.85 -5.10
N VAL A 182 -15.06 -11.19 -5.86
CA VAL A 182 -13.81 -10.44 -5.87
C VAL A 182 -13.62 -9.86 -7.26
N TYR A 183 -13.53 -8.54 -7.32
CA TYR A 183 -13.29 -7.80 -8.54
C TYR A 183 -11.90 -7.17 -8.54
N MET A 184 -11.41 -6.88 -9.74
CA MET A 184 -10.31 -5.96 -9.96
C MET A 184 -10.80 -4.75 -10.75
N ARG A 185 -10.42 -3.55 -10.32
CA ARG A 185 -10.56 -2.32 -11.09
C ARG A 185 -9.17 -1.75 -11.34
N ALA A 186 -8.79 -1.61 -12.60
CA ALA A 186 -7.46 -1.13 -12.98
C ALA A 186 -7.58 0.03 -13.96
N ARG A 187 -6.96 1.16 -13.61
CA ARG A 187 -6.85 2.30 -14.54
C ARG A 187 -5.71 2.05 -15.52
N VAL A 188 -6.04 1.70 -16.75
CA VAL A 188 -5.09 1.45 -17.84
C VAL A 188 -5.07 2.66 -18.77
N PRO A 189 -3.97 3.45 -18.82
CA PRO A 189 -3.84 4.56 -19.75
C PRO A 189 -3.89 4.07 -21.19
N THR A 190 -4.80 4.61 -21.97
CA THR A 190 -4.93 4.33 -23.40
C THR A 190 -4.27 5.42 -24.21
N ARG A 191 -3.93 5.11 -25.45
CA ARG A 191 -3.70 6.15 -26.48
C ARG A 191 -4.89 7.09 -26.46
N THR A 192 -4.62 8.37 -26.62
CA THR A 192 -5.67 9.38 -26.42
C THR A 192 -6.82 9.14 -27.40
N ALA A 193 -8.04 9.43 -26.97
CA ALA A 193 -9.19 9.46 -27.87
C ALA A 193 -8.97 10.38 -29.10
N ARG A 194 -8.03 11.34 -29.02
CA ARG A 194 -7.55 12.17 -30.14
C ARG A 194 -6.73 11.42 -31.19
N GLU A 195 -5.92 10.44 -30.79
CA GLU A 195 -5.14 9.60 -31.72
C GLU A 195 -6.03 8.56 -32.42
N GLN A 196 -7.22 8.28 -31.86
CA GLN A 196 -8.15 7.24 -32.32
C GLN A 196 -9.52 7.77 -32.80
N GLY A 197 -9.77 9.09 -32.74
CA GLY A 197 -11.01 9.72 -33.20
C GLY A 197 -12.27 9.46 -32.34
N LEU A 198 -12.12 9.11 -31.06
CA LEU A 198 -13.24 8.76 -30.15
C LEU A 198 -13.53 9.86 -29.10
N PRO A 199 -14.72 9.85 -28.44
CA PRO A 199 -15.01 10.74 -27.32
C PRO A 199 -14.06 10.53 -26.12
N THR A 200 -13.88 11.60 -25.35
CA THR A 200 -12.77 11.85 -24.42
C THR A 200 -12.50 10.81 -23.33
N GLY A 201 -11.22 10.56 -23.12
CA GLY A 201 -10.61 9.76 -22.04
C GLY A 201 -9.20 9.36 -22.48
N ASN A 202 -8.23 9.35 -21.57
CA ASN A 202 -6.88 8.82 -21.85
C ASN A 202 -6.59 7.56 -21.02
N PHE A 203 -7.65 6.88 -20.56
CA PHE A 203 -7.58 5.62 -19.82
C PHE A 203 -8.91 4.84 -19.92
N ARG A 204 -8.85 3.55 -19.59
CA ARG A 204 -9.97 2.66 -19.29
C ARG A 204 -9.87 2.19 -17.84
N GLU A 205 -11.00 1.95 -17.21
CA GLU A 205 -11.07 1.59 -15.78
C GLU A 205 -12.22 0.62 -15.52
N ASP A 206 -12.21 -0.49 -16.26
CA ASP A 206 -13.25 -1.52 -16.19
C ASP A 206 -13.19 -2.26 -14.85
N LEU A 207 -14.36 -2.66 -14.34
CA LEU A 207 -14.48 -3.57 -13.22
C LEU A 207 -14.56 -5.01 -13.74
N VAL A 208 -13.57 -5.83 -13.42
CA VAL A 208 -13.46 -7.22 -13.89
C VAL A 208 -13.69 -8.18 -12.74
N LEU A 209 -14.64 -9.11 -12.87
CA LEU A 209 -14.85 -10.19 -11.90
C LEU A 209 -13.70 -11.20 -11.98
N ALA A 210 -12.94 -11.34 -10.91
CA ALA A 210 -11.82 -12.28 -10.82
C ALA A 210 -12.24 -13.63 -10.21
N TRP A 211 -13.16 -13.59 -9.24
CA TRP A 211 -13.59 -14.76 -8.51
C TRP A 211 -14.98 -14.56 -7.91
N THR A 212 -15.77 -15.63 -7.82
CA THR A 212 -17.08 -15.63 -7.18
C THR A 212 -17.36 -16.98 -6.51
N ARG A 213 -18.07 -16.95 -5.39
CA ARG A 213 -18.58 -18.16 -4.73
C ARG A 213 -19.85 -17.84 -3.96
N THR A 214 -20.83 -18.74 -4.05
CA THR A 214 -22.06 -18.72 -3.26
C THR A 214 -22.00 -19.76 -2.15
N TYR A 215 -22.55 -19.44 -0.98
CA TYR A 215 -22.58 -20.24 0.25
C TYR A 215 -23.99 -20.70 0.59
#